data_AF-A0A6B9TLE8-F1
#
_entry.id   AF-A0A6B9TLE8-F1
#
_cell.length_a   1.000
_cell.length_b   1.000
_cell.length_c   1.000
_cell.angle_alpha   90.00
_cell.angle_beta   90.00
_cell.angle_gamma   90.00
#
_symmetry.space_group_name_H-M   'P 1'
#
loop_
_entity.id
_entity.type
_entity.pdbx_description
1 polymer ?
#
loop_
_entity_poly.entity_id
_entity_poly.type
_entity_poly.pdbx_seq_one_letter_code
_entity_poly.pdbx_strand_id
1 'polypeptide(L)'
;MEYTIFNVTLPLIGLYILTYTLYRNGRIRRSFHVNLWNLIILIAFLISGIGGFVLLFLLENGIRFSLNSQLLYWHVEAGLALVVVTVFHFHCYTGSLNRILGVGR
;
A
#
# COMPACT_ATOMS: atom_id res chain seq x y z
N MET A 1 11.91 5.87 -17.34
CA MET A 1 11.50 5.84 -15.91
C MET A 1 12.13 4.59 -15.33
N GLU A 2 12.91 4.73 -14.27
CA GLU A 2 13.57 3.59 -13.62
C GLU A 2 12.68 3.07 -12.51
N TYR A 3 12.39 1.77 -12.55
CA TYR A 3 11.72 1.09 -11.44
C TYR A 3 12.78 0.74 -10.41
N THR A 4 12.75 1.42 -9.27
CA THR A 4 13.60 1.05 -8.14
C THR A 4 12.73 0.76 -6.95
N ILE A 5 12.82 -0.47 -6.46
CA ILE A 5 12.02 -0.94 -5.32
C ILE A 5 12.19 0.00 -4.12
N PHE A 6 13.38 0.58 -3.96
CA PHE A 6 13.73 1.42 -2.83
C PHE A 6 13.01 2.77 -2.79
N ASN A 7 12.61 3.33 -3.93
CA ASN A 7 12.02 4.68 -3.98
C ASN A 7 10.72 4.79 -3.18
N VAL A 8 9.85 3.78 -3.26
CA VAL A 8 8.56 3.78 -2.55
C VAL A 8 8.63 2.99 -1.25
N THR A 9 9.36 1.87 -1.22
CA THR A 9 9.39 0.99 -0.04
C THR A 9 10.12 1.61 1.14
N LEU A 10 11.27 2.26 0.92
CA LEU A 10 12.09 2.81 2.00
C LEU A 10 11.37 3.96 2.75
N PRO A 11 10.75 4.94 2.06
CA PRO A 11 9.95 5.96 2.74
C PRO A 11 8.75 5.39 3.51
N LEU A 12 8.05 4.38 2.95
CA LEU A 12 6.91 3.75 3.62
C LEU A 12 7.34 3.03 4.90
N ILE A 13 8.43 2.29 4.86
CA ILE A 13 9.00 1.63 6.04
C ILE A 13 9.42 2.66 7.09
N GLY A 14 10.12 3.72 6.67
CA GLY A 14 10.53 4.80 7.57
C GLY A 14 9.34 5.48 8.24
N LEU A 15 8.29 5.80 7.48
CA LEU A 15 7.06 6.41 7.99
C LEU A 15 6.31 5.45 8.93
N TYR A 16 6.31 4.14 8.64
CA TYR A 16 5.71 3.14 9.52
C TYR A 16 6.39 3.11 10.87
N ILE A 17 7.72 2.98 10.88
CA ILE A 17 8.52 2.97 12.10
C ILE A 17 8.31 4.27 12.89
N LEU A 18 8.30 5.42 12.22
CA LEU A 18 8.08 6.71 12.85
C LEU A 18 6.72 6.76 13.56
N THR A 19 5.64 6.49 12.83
CA THR A 19 4.28 6.55 13.40
C THR A 19 4.08 5.48 14.47
N TYR A 20 4.66 4.28 14.30
CA TYR A 20 4.64 3.23 15.30
C TYR A 20 5.35 3.65 16.59
N THR A 21 6.52 4.29 16.49
CA THR A 21 7.29 4.80 17.64
C THR A 21 6.53 5.91 18.36
N LEU A 22 5.92 6.84 17.62
CA LEU A 22 5.09 7.90 18.21
C LEU A 22 3.88 7.32 18.96
N TYR A 23 3.25 6.27 18.39
CA TYR A 23 2.15 5.56 19.05
C TYR A 23 2.62 4.84 20.31
N ARG A 24 3.73 4.10 20.26
CA ARG A 24 4.30 3.39 21.41
C ARG A 24 4.69 4.33 22.54
N ASN A 25 5.18 5.52 22.21
CA ASN A 25 5.55 6.55 23.19
C ASN A 25 4.35 7.37 23.71
N GLY A 26 3.11 7.01 23.35
CA GLY A 26 1.90 7.69 23.80
C GLY A 26 1.69 9.08 23.19
N ARG A 27 2.51 9.50 22.21
CA ARG A 27 2.39 10.82 21.56
C ARG A 27 1.22 10.89 20.58
N ILE A 28 0.87 9.76 19.97
CA ILE A 28 -0.33 9.63 19.15
C ILE A 28 -1.19 8.45 19.62
N ARG A 29 -2.49 8.52 19.35
CA ARG A 29 -3.42 7.42 19.66
C ARG A 29 -3.19 6.25 18.71
N ARG A 30 -3.41 5.02 19.18
CA ARG A 30 -3.40 3.81 18.34
C ARG A 30 -4.32 3.94 17.13
N SER A 31 -5.51 4.52 17.34
CA SER A 31 -6.49 4.75 16.28
C SER A 31 -5.94 5.63 15.16
N PHE A 32 -5.12 6.64 15.47
CA PHE A 32 -4.50 7.48 14.44
C PHE A 32 -3.50 6.68 13.59
N HIS A 33 -2.59 5.94 14.23
CA HIS A 33 -1.62 5.10 13.51
C HIS A 33 -2.34 4.10 12.59
N VAL A 34 -3.31 3.35 13.11
CA VAL A 34 -4.06 2.34 12.33
C VAL A 34 -4.86 2.99 11.20
N ASN A 35 -5.58 4.09 11.47
CA ASN A 35 -6.40 4.76 10.45
C ASN A 35 -5.56 5.35 9.32
N LEU A 36 -4.37 5.90 9.63
CA LEU A 36 -3.44 6.39 8.62
C LEU A 36 -3.03 5.27 7.66
N TRP A 37 -2.63 4.11 8.20
CA TRP A 37 -2.22 2.98 7.37
C TRP A 37 -3.37 2.35 6.59
N ASN A 38 -4.59 2.36 7.15
CA ASN A 38 -5.81 1.96 6.44
C ASN A 38 -6.16 2.91 5.29
N LEU A 39 -5.90 4.21 5.43
CA LEU A 39 -6.06 5.17 4.33
C LEU A 39 -5.01 4.94 3.24
N ILE A 40 -3.75 4.74 3.61
CA ILE A 40 -2.66 4.51 2.66
C ILE A 40 -2.90 3.23 1.86
N ILE A 41 -3.29 2.12 2.51
CA ILE A 41 -3.57 0.86 1.80
C ILE A 41 -4.75 1.00 0.83
N LEU A 42 -5.79 1.75 1.22
CA LEU A 42 -6.94 2.00 0.36
C LEU A 42 -6.54 2.82 -0.87
N ILE A 43 -5.75 3.87 -0.70
CA ILE A 43 -5.28 4.69 -1.82
C ILE A 43 -4.40 3.86 -2.76
N ALA A 44 -3.45 3.09 -2.21
CA ALA A 44 -2.59 2.21 -3.01
C ALA A 44 -3.43 1.16 -3.78
N PHE A 45 -4.42 0.57 -3.14
CA PHE A 45 -5.35 -0.37 -3.77
C PHE A 45 -6.15 0.28 -4.90
N LEU A 46 -6.68 1.48 -4.70
CA LEU A 46 -7.44 2.18 -5.74
C LEU A 46 -6.56 2.55 -6.94
N ILE A 47 -5.37 3.11 -6.70
CA ILE A 47 -4.44 3.48 -7.78
C ILE A 47 -4.00 2.22 -8.54
N SER A 48 -3.59 1.17 -7.83
CA SER A 48 -3.13 -0.08 -8.45
C SER A 48 -4.28 -0.79 -9.17
N GLY A 49 -5.42 -1.01 -8.50
CA GLY A 49 -6.56 -1.73 -9.05
C GLY A 49 -7.18 -1.00 -10.25
N ILE A 50 -7.60 0.25 -10.06
CA ILE A 50 -8.24 1.03 -11.13
C ILE A 50 -7.24 1.31 -12.25
N GLY A 51 -6.01 1.72 -11.90
CA GLY A 51 -4.96 1.99 -12.89
C GLY A 51 -4.64 0.76 -13.75
N GLY A 52 -4.64 -0.43 -13.16
CA GLY A 52 -4.43 -1.69 -13.87
C GLY A 52 -5.55 -2.01 -14.86
N PHE A 53 -6.82 -1.88 -14.43
CA PHE A 53 -7.97 -2.09 -15.31
C PHE A 53 -8.04 -1.08 -16.46
N VAL A 54 -7.81 0.20 -16.16
CA VAL A 54 -7.77 1.26 -17.19
C VAL A 54 -6.65 1.00 -18.18
N LEU A 55 -5.45 0.64 -17.71
CA LEU A 55 -4.32 0.35 -18.58
C LEU A 55 -4.59 -0.87 -19.47
N LEU A 56 -5.16 -1.94 -18.92
CA LEU A 56 -5.55 -3.14 -19.68
C LEU A 56 -6.50 -2.76 -20.83
N PHE A 57 -7.56 -2.01 -20.54
CA PHE A 57 -8.53 -1.56 -21.53
C PHE A 57 -7.88 -0.75 -22.66
N LEU A 58 -6.98 0.19 -22.32
CA LEU A 58 -6.29 1.01 -23.31
C LEU A 58 -5.39 0.18 -24.23
N LEU A 59 -4.67 -0.80 -23.66
CA LEU A 59 -3.77 -1.67 -24.41
C LEU A 59 -4.53 -2.63 -25.34
N GLU A 60 -5.61 -3.25 -24.87
CA GLU A 60 -6.43 -4.16 -25.69
C GLU A 60 -7.09 -3.47 -26.89
N ASN A 61 -7.47 -2.19 -26.73
CA ASN A 61 -8.05 -1.39 -27.82
C ASN A 61 -6.99 -0.72 -28.72
N GLY A 62 -5.70 -0.99 -28.51
CA GLY A 62 -4.61 -0.39 -29.30
C GLY A 62 -4.46 1.12 -29.14
N ILE A 63 -5.07 1.71 -28.11
CA ILE A 63 -5.05 3.16 -27.85
C ILE A 63 -3.69 3.53 -27.25
N ARG A 64 -2.84 4.17 -28.06
CA ARG A 64 -1.53 4.66 -27.63
C ARG A 64 -1.64 6.10 -27.14
N PHE A 65 -1.77 6.27 -25.84
CA PHE A 65 -1.80 7.57 -25.19
C PHE A 65 -0.53 7.79 -24.37
N SER A 66 -0.07 9.04 -24.21
CA SER A 66 1.09 9.37 -23.37
C SER A 66 0.90 8.92 -21.91
N LEU A 67 -0.35 8.89 -21.46
CA LEU A 67 -0.76 8.38 -20.14
C LEU A 67 -0.48 6.89 -19.95
N ASN A 68 -0.39 6.05 -20.99
CA ASN A 68 -0.18 4.61 -20.80
C ASN A 68 1.12 4.33 -20.04
N SER A 69 2.18 5.06 -20.37
CA SER A 69 3.48 4.94 -19.69
C SER A 69 3.43 5.42 -18.23
N GLN A 70 2.68 6.48 -17.96
CA GLN A 70 2.49 7.01 -16.61
C GLN A 70 1.57 6.13 -15.76
N LEU A 71 0.50 5.62 -16.35
CA LEU A 71 -0.42 4.66 -15.72
C LEU A 71 0.32 3.38 -15.34
N LEU A 72 1.15 2.84 -16.24
CA LEU A 72 1.98 1.68 -15.95
C LEU A 72 2.96 1.97 -14.80
N TYR A 73 3.63 3.12 -14.83
CA TYR A 73 4.53 3.53 -13.76
C TYR A 73 3.82 3.59 -12.40
N TRP A 74 2.74 4.38 -12.30
CA TRP A 74 2.01 4.54 -11.04
C TRP A 74 1.30 3.27 -10.58
N HIS A 75 0.84 2.42 -11.50
CA HIS A 75 0.30 1.10 -11.17
C HIS A 75 1.35 0.23 -10.46
N VAL A 76 2.56 0.15 -11.00
CA VAL A 76 3.65 -0.64 -10.42
C VAL A 76 4.07 -0.08 -9.06
N GLU A 77 4.29 1.23 -8.96
CA GLU A 77 4.68 1.87 -7.70
C GLU A 77 3.60 1.73 -6.61
N ALA A 78 2.32 1.87 -6.97
CA ALA A 78 1.20 1.64 -6.06
C ALA A 78 1.07 0.16 -5.65
N GLY A 79 1.35 -0.77 -6.57
CA GLY A 79 1.41 -2.20 -6.27
C GLY A 79 2.50 -2.54 -5.26
N LEU A 80 3.71 -1.97 -5.42
CA LEU A 80 4.80 -2.11 -4.44
C LEU A 80 4.41 -1.55 -3.07
N ALA A 81 3.80 -0.35 -3.04
CA ALA A 81 3.26 0.22 -1.82
C ALA A 81 2.23 -0.70 -1.17
N LEU A 82 1.32 -1.28 -1.95
CA LEU A 82 0.27 -2.18 -1.48
C LEU A 82 0.85 -3.42 -0.80
N VAL A 83 1.88 -4.04 -1.38
CA VAL A 83 2.56 -5.20 -0.79
C VAL A 83 3.14 -4.85 0.58
N VAL A 84 3.92 -3.77 0.67
CA VAL A 84 4.56 -3.36 1.93
C VAL A 84 3.52 -3.00 3.00
N VAL A 85 2.51 -2.21 2.62
CA VAL A 85 1.49 -1.76 3.57
C VAL A 85 0.57 -2.91 4.00
N THR A 86 0.39 -3.94 3.17
CA THR A 86 -0.34 -5.16 3.58
C THR A 86 0.37 -5.86 4.74
N VAL A 87 1.70 -5.92 4.73
CA VAL A 87 2.48 -6.45 5.87
C VAL A 87 2.22 -5.63 7.14
N PHE A 88 2.20 -4.30 7.02
CA PHE A 88 1.86 -3.41 8.13
C PHE A 88 0.42 -3.61 8.62
N HIS A 89 -0.52 -3.85 7.70
CA HIS A 89 -1.91 -4.13 8.04
C HIS A 89 -2.03 -5.41 8.85
N PHE A 90 -1.35 -6.49 8.45
CA PHE A 90 -1.29 -7.71 9.26
C PHE A 90 -0.67 -7.49 10.63
N HIS A 91 0.40 -6.69 10.73
CA HIS A 91 0.99 -6.33 12.03
C HIS A 91 0.01 -5.56 12.93
N CYS A 92 -0.75 -4.61 12.38
CA CYS A 92 -1.77 -3.85 13.12
C CYS A 92 -2.95 -4.73 13.61
N TYR A 93 -3.26 -5.81 12.89
CA TYR A 93 -4.43 -6.66 13.09
C TYR A 93 -4.08 -8.13 13.42
N THR A 94 -2.91 -8.39 14.02
CA THR A 94 -2.44 -9.75 14.41
C THR A 94 -3.48 -10.57 15.19
N GLY A 95 -4.21 -9.95 16.12
CA GLY A 95 -5.28 -10.65 16.87
C GLY A 95 -6.44 -11.12 15.98
N SER A 96 -6.76 -10.39 14.90
CA SER A 96 -7.75 -10.84 13.92
C SER A 96 -7.19 -11.93 13.02
N LEU A 97 -5.92 -11.79 12.61
CA LEU A 97 -5.22 -12.78 11.80
C LEU A 97 -5.17 -14.14 12.50
N ASN A 98 -4.77 -14.16 13.78
CA ASN A 98 -4.70 -15.39 14.59
C ASN A 98 -6.07 -16.09 14.70
N ARG A 99 -7.17 -15.34 14.84
CA ARG A 99 -8.52 -15.91 14.83
C ARG A 99 -8.90 -16.56 13.51
N ILE A 100 -8.54 -15.93 12.38
CA ILE A 100 -8.79 -16.48 11.04
C ILE A 100 -7.96 -17.75 10.83
N LEU A 101 -6.72 -17.76 11.32
CA LEU A 101 -5.80 -18.91 11.20
C LEU A 101 -6.08 -20.02 12.22
N GLY A 102 -7.05 -19.85 13.13
CA GLY A 102 -7.35 -20.84 14.18
C GLY A 102 -6.26 -20.99 15.24
N VAL A 103 -5.31 -20.07 15.32
CA VAL A 103 -4.24 -20.04 16.32
C VAL A 103 -4.77 -19.33 17.56
N GLY A 104 -5.37 -20.08 18.49
CA GLY A 104 -5.87 -19.53 19.76
C GLY A 104 -7.28 -19.96 20.12
N ARG A 105 -7.59 -21.25 20.01
CA ARG A 105 -8.62 -21.91 20.84
C ARG A 105 -7.92 -22.69 21.94
#